data_AF-A0A6C1NFQ5-F1
#
_entry.id   AF-A0A6C1NFQ5-F1
#
_cell.length_a   1.000
_cell.length_b   1.000
_cell.length_c   1.000
_cell.angle_alpha   90.00
_cell.angle_beta   90.00
_cell.angle_gamma   90.00
#
_symmetry.space_group_name_H-M   'P 1'
#
loop_
_entity.id
_entity.type
_entity.pdbx_description
1 polymer ?
#
loop_
_entity_poly.entity_id
_entity_poly.type
_entity_poly.pdbx_seq_one_letter_code
_entity_poly.pdbx_strand_id
1 'polypeptide(L)'
;TLQTLQSRQFLTDFISRHELKVPLLATRGWDDQRQQWVIDSEQFDVQQSLWLPRGSANANPEPSDWRAYKALRGMLSVSEDRDSGMVTLNLESLSPVAAQQWLDWLVADINEHLKRREMNDTRRNVAYLEQQLERTNVSGMRQVFYSLIEEQTKTLMLAELDSEYAFKVIDPPLVPEEPSGPQRTLIVILAVLLGGMLSTLGVLTRYGLRQNV
;
A
#
# COMPACT_ATOMS: atom_id res chain seq x y z
N THR A 1 -10.67 6.22 7.51
CA THR A 1 -9.83 5.02 7.64
C THR A 1 -9.17 4.67 6.30
N LEU A 2 -9.93 4.50 5.22
CA LEU A 2 -9.41 4.16 3.88
C LEU A 2 -8.37 5.15 3.33
N GLN A 3 -8.59 6.45 3.55
CA GLN A 3 -7.67 7.50 3.09
C GLN A 3 -6.30 7.44 3.78
N THR A 4 -6.21 6.87 4.98
CA THR A 4 -4.95 6.72 5.72
C THR A 4 -4.03 5.72 5.02
N LEU A 5 -4.57 4.60 4.54
CA LEU A 5 -3.84 3.59 3.77
C LEU A 5 -3.26 4.12 2.45
N GLN A 6 -3.89 5.16 1.89
CA GLN A 6 -3.45 5.80 0.65
C GLN A 6 -2.60 7.05 0.89
N SER A 7 -2.40 7.43 2.16
CA SER A 7 -1.70 8.68 2.50
C SER A 7 -0.20 8.53 2.28
N ARG A 8 0.42 9.60 1.77
CA ARG A 8 1.88 9.65 1.55
C ARG A 8 2.66 9.40 2.85
N GLN A 9 2.25 10.03 3.94
CA GLN A 9 2.95 9.93 5.21
C GLN A 9 2.99 8.49 5.70
N PHE A 10 1.83 7.83 5.76
CA PHE A 10 1.75 6.44 6.19
C PHE A 10 2.58 5.49 5.31
N LEU A 11 2.46 5.60 3.98
CA LEU A 11 3.19 4.72 3.07
C LEU A 11 4.70 4.98 3.07
N THR A 12 5.15 6.23 3.24
CA THR A 12 6.57 6.54 3.42
C THR A 12 7.11 5.97 4.73
N ASP A 13 6.37 6.11 5.83
CA ASP A 13 6.75 5.55 7.13
C ASP A 13 6.80 4.01 7.06
N PHE A 14 5.86 3.38 6.37
CA PHE A 14 5.82 1.93 6.11
C PHE A 14 7.05 1.46 5.32
N ILE A 15 7.39 2.14 4.22
CA ILE A 15 8.57 1.82 3.40
C ILE A 15 9.86 1.92 4.23
N SER A 16 9.97 2.95 5.07
CA SER A 16 11.14 3.16 5.92
C SER A 16 11.25 2.09 7.02
N ARG A 17 10.14 1.76 7.68
CA ARG A 17 10.08 0.77 8.78
C ARG A 17 10.49 -0.64 8.33
N HIS A 18 10.10 -1.03 7.12
CA HIS A 18 10.36 -2.37 6.57
C HIS A 18 11.48 -2.39 5.53
N GLU A 19 12.26 -1.31 5.42
CA GLU A 19 13.41 -1.18 4.51
C GLU A 19 13.10 -1.50 3.03
N LEU A 20 11.89 -1.19 2.58
CA LEU A 20 11.38 -1.63 1.27
C LEU A 20 11.96 -0.86 0.08
N LYS A 21 12.83 0.13 0.30
CA LYS A 21 13.42 0.93 -0.79
C LYS A 21 14.19 0.08 -1.80
N VAL A 22 14.98 -0.89 -1.32
CA VAL A 22 15.75 -1.80 -2.18
C VAL A 22 14.83 -2.68 -3.02
N PRO A 23 13.89 -3.47 -2.44
CA PRO A 23 13.01 -4.32 -3.23
C PRO A 23 12.01 -3.56 -4.12
N LEU A 24 11.75 -2.27 -3.85
CA LEU A 24 10.87 -1.46 -4.71
C LEU A 24 11.59 -0.80 -5.89
N LEU A 25 12.86 -0.43 -5.74
CA LEU A 25 13.55 0.45 -6.69
C LEU A 25 14.81 -0.15 -7.32
N ALA A 26 15.46 -1.09 -6.65
CA ALA A 26 16.72 -1.70 -7.10
C ALA A 26 16.54 -3.09 -7.69
N THR A 27 15.32 -3.61 -7.84
CA THR A 27 15.10 -4.99 -8.32
C THR A 27 14.68 -5.02 -9.78
N ARG A 28 15.26 -5.94 -10.55
CA ARG A 28 14.82 -6.23 -11.93
C ARG A 28 13.80 -7.37 -12.00
N GLY A 29 13.82 -8.27 -11.03
CA GLY A 29 13.04 -9.51 -11.07
C GLY A 29 13.06 -10.25 -9.74
N TRP A 30 12.32 -11.34 -9.68
CA TRP A 30 12.30 -12.29 -8.58
C TRP A 30 12.78 -13.66 -9.08
N ASP A 31 13.71 -14.28 -8.37
CA ASP A 31 14.16 -15.65 -8.62
C ASP A 31 13.37 -16.60 -7.71
N ASP A 32 12.42 -17.33 -8.28
CA ASP A 32 11.54 -18.23 -7.55
C ASP A 32 12.28 -19.49 -7.03
N GLN A 33 13.37 -19.90 -7.67
CA GLN A 33 14.16 -21.05 -7.19
C GLN A 33 14.99 -20.68 -5.97
N ARG A 34 15.51 -19.44 -5.94
CA ARG A 34 16.35 -18.95 -4.84
C ARG A 34 15.55 -18.22 -3.76
N GLN A 35 14.27 -17.92 -4.01
CA GLN A 35 13.42 -17.08 -3.16
C GLN A 35 14.11 -15.75 -2.82
N GLN A 36 14.72 -15.13 -3.83
CA GLN A 36 15.53 -13.92 -3.66
C GLN A 36 15.26 -12.89 -4.76
N TRP A 37 15.38 -11.62 -4.37
CA TRP A 37 15.30 -10.50 -5.28
C TRP A 37 16.51 -10.47 -6.23
N VAL A 38 16.25 -10.39 -7.53
CA VAL A 38 17.29 -10.14 -8.53
C VAL A 38 17.56 -8.65 -8.53
N ILE A 39 18.55 -8.25 -7.74
CA ILE A 39 18.97 -6.86 -7.58
C ILE A 39 19.77 -6.41 -8.81
N ASP A 40 19.49 -5.19 -9.26
CA ASP A 40 20.25 -4.51 -10.27
C ASP A 40 21.58 -3.99 -9.71
N SER A 41 22.66 -4.72 -9.98
CA SER A 41 24.02 -4.35 -9.58
C SER A 41 24.50 -3.01 -10.15
N GLU A 42 23.80 -2.43 -11.14
CA GLU A 42 24.10 -1.08 -11.64
C GLU A 42 23.50 0.04 -10.77
N GLN A 43 22.53 -0.30 -9.91
CA GLN A 43 21.80 0.64 -9.06
C GLN A 43 22.16 0.50 -7.58
N PHE A 44 22.47 -0.72 -7.16
CA PHE A 44 22.71 -1.02 -5.75
C PHE A 44 23.81 -2.07 -5.60
N ASP A 45 24.79 -1.75 -4.76
CA ASP A 45 25.84 -2.68 -4.37
C ASP A 45 25.34 -3.53 -3.19
N VAL A 46 25.13 -4.82 -3.43
CA VAL A 46 24.65 -5.78 -2.43
C VAL A 46 25.70 -6.05 -1.34
N GLN A 47 27.00 -5.99 -1.67
CA GLN A 47 28.06 -6.26 -0.70
C GLN A 47 28.27 -5.10 0.27
N GLN A 48 28.15 -3.87 -0.24
CA GLN A 48 28.32 -2.67 0.58
C GLN A 48 26.99 -2.14 1.13
N SER A 49 25.85 -2.67 0.67
CA SER A 49 24.50 -2.16 0.96
C SER A 49 24.37 -0.66 0.66
N LEU A 50 25.00 -0.22 -0.42
CA LEU A 50 25.06 1.18 -0.84
C LEU A 50 24.43 1.36 -2.21
N TRP A 51 23.71 2.47 -2.35
CA TRP A 51 23.21 2.92 -3.64
C TRP A 51 24.37 3.46 -4.47
N LEU A 52 24.42 3.06 -5.75
CA LEU A 52 25.44 3.53 -6.66
C LEU A 52 25.04 4.91 -7.22
N PRO A 53 25.96 5.89 -7.28
CA PRO A 53 25.64 7.22 -7.81
C PRO A 53 25.22 7.15 -9.28
N ARG A 54 24.02 7.67 -9.59
CA ARG A 54 23.58 7.92 -10.97
C ARG A 54 23.69 9.42 -11.27
N GLY A 55 24.66 9.81 -12.09
CA GLY A 55 24.76 11.16 -12.64
C GLY A 55 25.79 12.07 -11.96
N SER A 56 25.48 13.37 -11.86
CA SER A 56 26.44 14.40 -11.43
C SER A 56 26.94 14.16 -10.00
N ALA A 57 28.21 14.52 -9.76
CA ALA A 57 28.96 14.24 -8.54
C ALA A 57 28.38 14.78 -7.21
N ASN A 58 27.24 15.48 -7.23
CA ASN A 58 26.56 16.08 -6.07
C ASN A 58 25.14 15.53 -5.80
N ALA A 59 24.66 14.53 -6.55
CA ALA A 59 23.37 13.92 -6.27
C ALA A 59 23.50 12.84 -5.18
N ASN A 60 22.61 12.87 -4.18
CA ASN A 60 22.51 11.76 -3.21
C ASN A 60 22.23 10.47 -4.00
N PRO A 61 23.07 9.42 -3.87
CA PRO A 61 22.88 8.18 -4.61
C PRO A 61 21.60 7.45 -4.18
N GLU A 62 21.16 7.65 -2.94
CA GLU A 62 19.93 7.06 -2.45
C GLU A 62 18.69 7.70 -3.11
N PRO A 63 17.75 6.88 -3.63
CA PRO A 63 16.49 7.36 -4.16
C PRO A 63 15.67 8.15 -3.13
N SER A 64 14.94 9.16 -3.61
CA SER A 64 14.05 9.93 -2.74
C SER A 64 12.86 9.10 -2.22
N ASP A 65 12.40 9.42 -1.02
CA ASP A 65 11.21 8.80 -0.42
C ASP A 65 9.97 8.93 -1.31
N TRP A 66 9.88 10.03 -2.06
CA TRP A 66 8.82 10.23 -3.05
C TRP A 66 8.82 9.18 -4.16
N ARG A 67 10.01 8.79 -4.65
CA ARG A 67 10.15 7.77 -5.67
C ARG A 67 9.73 6.40 -5.14
N ALA A 68 10.12 6.07 -3.91
CA ALA A 68 9.71 4.83 -3.25
C ALA A 68 8.19 4.80 -3.01
N TYR A 69 7.63 5.91 -2.50
CA TYR A 69 6.18 6.08 -2.36
C TYR A 69 5.44 5.84 -3.67
N LYS A 70 5.92 6.43 -4.78
CA LYS A 70 5.27 6.29 -6.09
C LYS A 70 5.31 4.85 -6.61
N ALA A 71 6.41 4.14 -6.38
CA ALA A 71 6.55 2.72 -6.73
C ALA A 71 5.54 1.87 -5.96
N LEU A 72 5.53 1.95 -4.63
CA LEU A 72 4.60 1.18 -3.80
C LEU A 72 3.13 1.56 -4.09
N ARG A 73 2.84 2.85 -4.26
CA ARG A 73 1.49 3.32 -4.55
C ARG A 73 0.95 2.80 -5.88
N GLY A 74 1.81 2.56 -6.87
CA GLY A 74 1.43 1.94 -8.13
C GLY A 74 1.11 0.45 -8.02
N MET A 75 1.65 -0.23 -7.00
CA MET A 75 1.46 -1.66 -6.74
C MET A 75 0.25 -1.93 -5.83
N LEU A 76 -0.13 -0.97 -4.98
CA LEU A 76 -1.21 -1.10 -4.00
C LEU A 76 -2.55 -0.55 -4.53
N SER A 77 -3.52 -1.44 -4.70
CA SER A 77 -4.92 -1.11 -4.94
C SER A 77 -5.76 -1.35 -3.69
N VAL A 78 -6.71 -0.44 -3.43
CA VAL A 78 -7.58 -0.49 -2.26
C VAL A 78 -9.00 -0.19 -2.74
N SER A 79 -9.91 -1.14 -2.56
CA SER A 79 -11.33 -0.99 -2.88
C SER A 79 -12.19 -1.24 -1.65
N GLU A 80 -13.29 -0.50 -1.55
CA GLU A 80 -14.27 -0.64 -0.48
C GLU A 80 -15.61 -0.98 -1.12
N ASP A 81 -16.20 -2.08 -0.66
CA ASP A 81 -17.57 -2.44 -0.98
C ASP A 81 -18.50 -1.73 0.01
N ARG A 82 -19.32 -0.81 -0.49
CA ARG A 82 -20.21 0.02 0.33
C ARG A 82 -21.42 -0.75 0.88
N ASP A 83 -21.78 -1.86 0.25
CA ASP A 83 -22.94 -2.65 0.64
C ASP A 83 -22.59 -3.59 1.80
N SER A 84 -21.38 -4.16 1.78
CA SER A 84 -20.88 -5.05 2.83
C SER A 84 -19.98 -4.37 3.87
N GLY A 85 -19.46 -3.16 3.57
CA GLY A 85 -18.44 -2.49 4.38
C GLY A 85 -17.07 -3.16 4.32
N MET A 86 -16.86 -4.13 3.43
CA MET A 86 -15.60 -4.83 3.29
C MET A 86 -14.58 -3.99 2.55
N VAL A 87 -13.35 -3.99 3.04
CA VAL A 87 -12.19 -3.37 2.39
C VAL A 87 -11.30 -4.46 1.83
N THR A 88 -11.05 -4.41 0.53
CA THR A 88 -10.15 -5.33 -0.17
C THR A 88 -8.84 -4.61 -0.49
N LEU A 89 -7.73 -5.22 -0.08
CA LEU A 89 -6.38 -4.75 -0.34
C LEU A 89 -5.70 -5.70 -1.31
N ASN A 90 -5.27 -5.15 -2.45
CA ASN A 90 -4.54 -5.91 -3.47
C ASN A 90 -3.16 -5.29 -3.65
N LEU A 91 -2.13 -6.13 -3.64
CA LEU A 91 -0.75 -5.69 -3.83
C LEU A 91 -0.10 -6.53 -4.93
N GLU A 92 0.28 -5.87 -6.01
CA GLU A 92 0.95 -6.51 -7.14
C GLU A 92 2.47 -6.42 -6.98
N SER A 93 3.15 -7.55 -6.81
CA SER A 93 4.60 -7.61 -6.69
C SER A 93 5.20 -8.68 -7.61
N LEU A 94 6.49 -8.53 -7.94
CA LEU A 94 7.24 -9.52 -8.70
C LEU A 94 7.45 -10.81 -7.89
N SER A 95 7.43 -10.71 -6.55
CA SER A 95 7.53 -11.84 -5.63
C SER A 95 6.16 -12.10 -4.99
N PRO A 96 5.55 -13.28 -5.25
CA PRO A 96 4.31 -13.68 -4.60
C PRO A 96 4.41 -13.74 -3.07
N VAL A 97 5.55 -14.21 -2.56
CA VAL A 97 5.82 -14.31 -1.11
C VAL A 97 5.98 -12.92 -0.49
N ALA A 98 6.70 -12.02 -1.17
CA ALA A 98 6.82 -10.66 -0.67
C ALA A 98 5.49 -9.90 -0.72
N ALA A 99 4.65 -10.14 -1.72
CA ALA A 99 3.32 -9.53 -1.79
C ALA A 99 2.47 -9.91 -0.57
N GLN A 100 2.45 -11.19 -0.21
CA GLN A 100 1.78 -11.68 0.98
C GLN A 100 2.31 -11.00 2.26
N GLN A 101 3.62 -11.05 2.44
CA GLN A 101 4.29 -10.50 3.61
C GLN A 101 4.07 -8.98 3.77
N TRP A 102 4.12 -8.24 2.66
CA TRP A 102 3.89 -6.80 2.68
C TRP A 102 2.44 -6.47 3.00
N LEU A 103 1.48 -7.27 2.54
CA LEU A 103 0.06 -7.12 2.92
C LEU A 103 -0.14 -7.38 4.42
N ASP A 104 0.46 -8.44 4.97
CA ASP A 104 0.40 -8.74 6.41
C ASP A 104 0.94 -7.57 7.24
N TRP A 105 2.11 -7.05 6.87
CA TRP A 105 2.70 -5.89 7.52
C TRP A 105 1.86 -4.63 7.36
N LEU A 106 1.27 -4.41 6.19
CA LEU A 106 0.46 -3.23 5.92
C LEU A 106 -0.78 -3.22 6.82
N VAL A 107 -1.44 -4.38 6.98
CA VAL A 107 -2.61 -4.54 7.85
C VAL A 107 -2.22 -4.35 9.33
N ALA A 108 -1.10 -4.94 9.76
CA ALA A 108 -0.62 -4.76 11.13
C ALA A 108 -0.28 -3.28 11.41
N ASP A 109 0.44 -2.62 10.50
CA ASP A 109 0.87 -1.23 10.66
C ASP A 109 -0.29 -0.24 10.62
N ILE A 110 -1.31 -0.47 9.78
CA ILE A 110 -2.49 0.42 9.75
C ILE A 110 -3.31 0.27 11.04
N ASN A 111 -3.48 -0.95 11.54
CA ASN A 111 -4.17 -1.20 12.80
C ASN A 111 -3.46 -0.48 13.95
N GLU A 112 -2.14 -0.64 14.04
CA GLU A 112 -1.33 0.01 15.07
C GLU A 112 -1.31 1.55 14.90
N HIS A 113 -1.29 2.06 13.67
CA HIS A 113 -1.33 3.50 13.41
C HIS A 113 -2.67 4.11 13.85
N LEU A 114 -3.80 3.48 13.48
CA LEU A 114 -5.13 3.97 13.83
C LEU A 114 -5.39 3.85 15.33
N LYS A 115 -4.97 2.75 15.96
CA LYS A 115 -5.05 2.58 17.42
C LYS A 115 -4.29 3.67 18.14
N ARG A 116 -3.01 3.91 17.80
CA ARG A 116 -2.21 4.97 18.44
C ARG A 116 -2.80 6.36 18.25
N ARG A 117 -3.37 6.62 17.07
CA ARG A 117 -4.05 7.89 16.81
C ARG A 117 -5.25 8.07 17.74
N GLU A 118 -6.14 7.08 17.81
CA GLU A 118 -7.30 7.15 18.69
C GLU A 118 -6.88 7.31 20.14
N MET A 119 -5.96 6.48 20.64
CA MET A 119 -5.48 6.55 22.02
C MET A 119 -4.95 7.95 22.35
N ASN A 120 -4.22 8.58 21.43
CA ASN A 120 -3.69 9.93 21.63
C ASN A 120 -4.82 10.98 21.64
N ASP A 121 -5.82 10.84 20.78
CA ASP A 121 -6.96 11.74 20.74
C ASP A 121 -7.84 11.59 22.00
N THR A 122 -8.12 10.36 22.45
CA THR A 122 -8.81 10.06 23.71
C THR A 122 -8.05 10.61 24.92
N ARG A 123 -6.73 10.41 25.02
CA ARG A 123 -5.92 10.97 26.11
C ARG A 123 -5.98 12.49 26.16
N ARG A 124 -5.96 13.16 25.01
CA ARG A 124 -6.13 14.62 24.93
C ARG A 124 -7.52 15.06 25.41
N ASN A 125 -8.56 14.31 25.05
CA ASN A 125 -9.92 14.59 25.49
C ASN A 125 -10.07 14.43 27.01
N VAL A 126 -9.53 13.34 27.59
CA VAL A 126 -9.51 13.13 29.05
C VAL A 126 -8.81 14.28 29.76
N ALA A 127 -7.60 14.65 29.32
CA ALA A 127 -6.86 15.76 29.91
C ALA A 127 -7.63 17.10 29.84
N TYR A 128 -8.36 17.34 28.74
CA TYR A 128 -9.23 18.51 28.62
C TYR A 128 -10.40 18.47 29.60
N LEU A 129 -11.07 17.33 29.75
CA LEU A 129 -12.19 17.15 30.68
C LEU A 129 -11.75 17.30 32.14
N GLU A 130 -10.60 16.75 32.51
CA GLU A 130 -9.97 16.92 33.83
C GLU A 130 -9.72 18.41 34.12
N GLN A 131 -9.20 19.16 33.14
CA GLN A 131 -8.99 20.60 33.28
C GLN A 131 -10.31 21.38 33.46
N GLN A 132 -11.39 20.99 32.77
CA GLN A 132 -12.70 21.63 32.96
C GLN A 132 -13.33 21.27 34.31
N LEU A 133 -13.12 20.06 34.79
CA LEU A 133 -13.56 19.60 36.10
C LEU A 133 -12.96 20.46 37.23
N GLU A 134 -11.65 20.72 37.19
CA GLU A 134 -10.95 21.56 38.17
C GLU A 134 -11.49 23.00 38.20
N ARG A 135 -11.93 23.52 37.06
CA ARG A 135 -12.47 24.89 36.90
C ARG A 135 -13.94 25.01 37.26
N THR A 136 -14.64 23.89 37.42
CA THR A 136 -16.09 23.86 37.60
C THR A 136 -16.45 23.72 39.07
N ASN A 137 -17.24 24.68 39.58
CA ASN A 137 -17.68 24.68 40.99
C ASN A 137 -19.09 24.13 41.21
N VAL A 138 -19.86 23.92 40.14
CA VAL A 138 -21.23 23.42 40.21
C VAL A 138 -21.22 21.89 40.32
N SER A 139 -21.69 21.35 41.44
CA SER A 139 -21.69 19.90 41.71
C SER A 139 -22.38 19.08 40.62
N GLY A 140 -23.49 19.55 40.06
CA GLY A 140 -24.20 18.85 38.99
C GLY A 140 -23.37 18.73 37.71
N MET A 141 -22.57 19.75 37.38
CA MET A 141 -21.71 19.75 36.19
C MET A 141 -20.44 18.92 36.39
N ARG A 142 -19.90 18.88 37.62
CA ARG A 142 -18.80 17.96 37.97
C ARG A 142 -19.20 16.49 37.76
N GLN A 143 -20.44 16.13 38.13
CA GLN A 143 -20.94 14.76 37.92
C GLN A 143 -20.94 14.37 36.43
N VAL A 144 -21.36 15.29 35.56
CA VAL A 144 -21.32 15.07 34.10
C VAL A 144 -19.88 14.86 33.61
N PHE A 145 -18.93 15.69 34.05
CA PHE A 145 -17.52 15.53 33.67
C PHE A 145 -16.92 14.21 34.15
N TYR A 146 -17.21 13.77 35.39
CA TYR A 146 -16.77 12.46 35.88
C TYR A 146 -17.29 11.32 34.98
N SER A 147 -18.57 11.33 34.62
CA SER A 147 -19.14 10.31 33.73
C SER A 147 -18.50 10.32 32.34
N LEU A 148 -18.21 11.51 31.78
CA LEU A 148 -17.52 11.61 30.50
C LEU A 148 -16.07 11.09 30.58
N ILE A 149 -15.34 11.40 31.66
CA ILE A 149 -13.98 10.89 31.88
C ILE A 149 -14.00 9.36 32.03
N GLU A 150 -14.96 8.82 32.79
CA GLU A 150 -15.15 7.37 32.95
C GLU A 150 -15.38 6.68 31.60
N GLU A 151 -16.29 7.23 30.78
CA GLU A 151 -16.58 6.70 29.45
C GLU A 151 -15.34 6.71 28.54
N GLN A 152 -14.60 7.82 28.48
CA GLN A 152 -13.38 7.94 27.67
C GLN A 152 -12.27 7.00 28.17
N THR A 153 -12.13 6.85 29.49
CA THR A 153 -11.14 5.96 30.12
C THR A 153 -11.45 4.49 29.80
N LYS A 154 -12.72 4.10 29.81
CA LYS A 154 -13.16 2.77 29.41
C LYS A 154 -12.83 2.49 27.94
N THR A 155 -13.09 3.44 27.04
CA THR A 155 -12.72 3.32 25.62
C THR A 155 -11.21 3.17 25.44
N LEU A 156 -10.41 3.98 26.14
CA LEU A 156 -8.95 3.89 26.10
C LEU A 156 -8.44 2.53 26.56
N MET A 157 -9.01 2.00 27.66
CA MET A 157 -8.66 0.70 28.21
C MET A 157 -8.98 -0.44 27.22
N LEU A 158 -10.15 -0.40 26.59
CA LEU A 158 -10.55 -1.41 25.60
C LEU A 158 -9.67 -1.36 24.35
N ALA A 159 -9.34 -0.16 23.87
CA ALA A 159 -8.46 0.01 22.72
C ALA A 159 -7.03 -0.50 22.97
N GLU A 160 -6.52 -0.44 24.20
CA GLU A 160 -5.18 -0.92 24.56
C GLU A 160 -5.06 -2.45 24.49
N LEU A 161 -6.16 -3.17 24.72
CA LEU A 161 -6.19 -4.64 24.74
C LEU A 161 -6.39 -5.27 23.36
N ASP A 162 -6.86 -4.52 22.37
CA ASP A 162 -7.20 -5.05 21.04
C ASP A 162 -6.06 -4.84 20.03
N SER A 163 -5.57 -5.94 19.45
CA SER A 163 -4.57 -5.92 18.38
C SER A 163 -5.18 -5.67 16.99
N GLU A 164 -6.48 -5.95 16.79
CA GLU A 164 -7.20 -5.82 15.52
C GLU A 164 -8.18 -4.62 15.55
N TYR A 165 -7.67 -3.48 16.01
CA TYR A 165 -8.47 -2.32 16.39
C TYR A 165 -9.38 -1.75 15.27
N ALA A 166 -8.86 -1.59 14.05
CA ALA A 166 -9.59 -0.91 12.96
C ALA A 166 -10.04 -1.84 11.84
N PHE A 167 -9.26 -2.88 11.55
CA PHE A 167 -9.53 -3.88 10.53
C PHE A 167 -9.33 -5.27 11.12
N LYS A 168 -10.40 -6.06 11.10
CA LYS A 168 -10.35 -7.49 11.35
C LYS A 168 -10.01 -8.22 10.06
N VAL A 169 -8.99 -9.07 10.08
CA VAL A 169 -8.65 -9.89 8.92
C VAL A 169 -9.69 -10.99 8.79
N ILE A 170 -10.55 -10.87 7.77
CA ILE A 170 -11.54 -11.90 7.45
C ILE A 170 -10.94 -12.97 6.55
N ASP A 171 -10.13 -12.55 5.57
CA ASP A 171 -9.40 -13.43 4.65
C ASP A 171 -7.91 -13.04 4.68
N PRO A 172 -7.02 -13.91 5.20
CA PRO A 172 -5.61 -13.61 5.28
C PRO A 172 -4.98 -13.55 3.87
N PRO A 173 -3.94 -12.73 3.67
CA PRO A 173 -3.17 -12.74 2.43
C PRO A 173 -2.66 -14.15 2.13
N LEU A 174 -2.92 -14.62 0.90
CA LEU A 174 -2.42 -15.90 0.39
C LEU A 174 -1.44 -15.64 -0.75
N VAL A 175 -0.43 -16.51 -0.86
CA VAL A 175 0.45 -16.51 -2.02
C VAL A 175 -0.39 -16.91 -3.24
N PRO A 176 -0.49 -16.07 -4.28
CA PRO A 176 -1.31 -16.38 -5.45
C PRO A 176 -0.72 -17.59 -6.21
N GLU A 177 -1.56 -18.59 -6.50
CA GLU A 177 -1.19 -19.73 -7.33
C GLU A 177 -1.13 -19.37 -8.82
N GLU A 178 -1.85 -18.32 -9.24
CA GLU A 178 -1.89 -17.83 -10.60
C GLU A 178 -1.31 -16.41 -10.72
N PRO A 179 -0.45 -16.13 -11.72
CA PRO A 179 0.11 -14.79 -11.91
C PRO A 179 -0.98 -13.79 -12.35
N SER A 180 -0.96 -12.59 -11.76
CA SER A 180 -1.92 -11.52 -12.08
C SER A 180 -1.76 -10.93 -13.50
N GLY A 181 -0.60 -11.12 -14.15
CA GLY A 181 -0.41 -10.74 -15.55
C GLY A 181 0.95 -11.16 -16.15
N PRO A 182 1.15 -10.98 -17.48
CA PRO A 182 0.18 -10.66 -18.52
C PRO A 182 -0.62 -11.89 -18.98
N GLN A 183 -1.91 -11.71 -19.28
CA GLN A 183 -2.73 -12.73 -19.93
C GLN A 183 -2.27 -12.92 -21.39
N ARG A 184 -1.27 -13.78 -21.60
CA ARG A 184 -0.67 -14.07 -22.91
C ARG A 184 -1.73 -14.37 -23.96
N THR A 185 -2.80 -15.08 -23.58
CA THR A 185 -3.95 -15.40 -24.43
C THR A 185 -4.64 -14.16 -25.00
N LEU A 186 -4.88 -13.13 -24.18
CA LEU A 186 -5.56 -11.92 -24.62
C LEU A 186 -4.69 -11.11 -25.60
N ILE A 187 -3.39 -11.04 -25.36
CA ILE A 187 -2.42 -10.39 -26.26
C ILE A 187 -2.40 -11.10 -27.63
N VAL A 188 -2.37 -12.43 -27.64
CA VAL A 188 -2.37 -13.22 -28.88
C VAL A 188 -3.67 -13.01 -29.66
N ILE A 189 -4.83 -13.04 -28.99
CA ILE A 189 -6.13 -12.79 -29.63
C ILE A 189 -6.16 -11.39 -30.26
N LEU A 190 -5.70 -10.36 -29.54
CA LEU A 190 -5.68 -8.99 -30.05
C LEU A 190 -4.73 -8.84 -31.25
N ALA A 191 -3.55 -9.47 -31.19
CA ALA A 191 -2.57 -9.45 -32.28
C ALA A 191 -3.08 -10.14 -33.54
N VAL A 192 -3.76 -11.29 -33.42
CA VAL A 192 -4.39 -12.00 -34.54
C VAL A 192 -5.50 -11.16 -35.16
N LEU A 193 -6.34 -10.54 -34.33
CA LEU A 193 -7.47 -9.72 -34.79
C LEU A 193 -6.98 -8.47 -35.54
N LEU A 194 -6.01 -7.74 -34.96
CA LEU A 194 -5.39 -6.57 -35.61
C LEU A 194 -4.60 -6.96 -36.87
N GLY A 195 -3.85 -8.05 -36.83
CA GLY A 195 -3.10 -8.56 -37.98
C GLY A 195 -4.02 -8.98 -39.14
N GLY A 196 -5.14 -9.65 -38.82
CA GLY A 196 -6.15 -10.02 -39.81
C GLY A 196 -6.80 -8.79 -40.46
N MET A 197 -7.14 -7.78 -39.66
CA MET A 197 -7.76 -6.54 -40.14
C MET A 197 -6.81 -5.72 -41.03
N LEU A 198 -5.52 -5.65 -40.67
CA LEU A 198 -4.51 -5.00 -41.52
C LEU A 198 -4.25 -5.78 -42.81
N SER A 199 -4.24 -7.11 -42.74
CA SER A 199 -4.04 -7.97 -43.92
C SER A 199 -5.17 -7.80 -44.94
N THR A 200 -6.43 -7.73 -44.51
CA THR A 200 -7.57 -7.55 -45.42
C THR A 200 -7.55 -6.17 -46.07
N LEU A 201 -7.25 -5.11 -45.32
CA LEU A 201 -7.06 -3.76 -45.87
C LEU A 201 -5.92 -3.69 -46.90
N GLY A 202 -4.80 -4.36 -46.63
CA GLY A 202 -3.68 -4.46 -47.57
C GLY A 202 -4.07 -5.15 -48.88
N VAL A 203 -4.88 -6.20 -48.82
CA VAL A 203 -5.39 -6.90 -50.01
C VAL A 203 -6.36 -6.02 -50.79
N LEU A 204 -7.29 -5.34 -50.11
CA LEU A 204 -8.29 -4.47 -50.76
C LEU A 204 -7.66 -3.27 -51.46
N THR A 205 -6.68 -2.61 -50.84
CA THR A 205 -5.93 -1.50 -51.46
C THR A 205 -5.15 -1.98 -52.69
N ARG A 206 -4.49 -3.14 -52.61
CA ARG A 206 -3.78 -3.75 -53.75
C ARG A 206 -4.73 -4.14 -54.88
N TYR A 207 -5.93 -4.63 -54.55
CA TYR A 207 -6.95 -4.97 -55.54
C TYR A 207 -7.50 -3.73 -56.24
N GLY A 208 -7.83 -2.67 -55.48
CA GLY A 208 -8.31 -1.40 -56.05
C GLY A 208 -7.29 -0.69 -56.94
N LEU A 209 -5.99 -0.75 -56.60
CA LEU A 209 -4.92 -0.23 -57.44
C LEU A 209 -4.72 -1.01 -58.74
N ARG A 210 -5.05 -2.31 -58.76
CA ARG A 210 -4.94 -3.17 -59.95
C ARG A 210 -6.15 -3.06 -60.89
N GLN A 211 -7.31 -2.63 -60.42
CA GLN A 211 -8.50 -2.40 -61.26
C GLN A 211 -8.48 -1.03 -61.95
N ASN A 212 -7.66 -0.08 -61.50
CA ASN A 212 -7.55 1.27 -62.05
C ASN A 212 -6.33 1.47 -62.99
N VAL A 213 -5.64 0.40 -63.40
CA VAL A 213 -4.58 0.36 -64.42
C VAL A 213 -5.01 -0.56 -65.55
#